data_AF-A0A9W7QFQ2-F1
#
_entry.id   AF-A0A9W7QFQ2-F1
#
_cell.length_a   1.000
_cell.length_b   1.000
_cell.length_c   1.000
_cell.angle_alpha   90.00
_cell.angle_beta   90.00
_cell.angle_gamma   90.00
#
_symmetry.space_group_name_H-M   'P 1'
#
loop_
_entity.id
_entity.type
_entity.pdbx_description
1 polymer ?
#
loop_
_entity_poly.entity_id
_entity_poly.type
_entity_poly.pdbx_seq_one_letter_code
_entity_poly.pdbx_strand_id
1 'polypeptide(L)'
;MEQLAFFPEIDDKTQKRIEKEVIKVLKEYRALKIRMENQQENKLEGISLFPEIRDTRKISDMKFKQIDKALTYCLDENESEIIKKKYLSNKRLKDEVIYEEIGLYKNAYYAKKRTALRSIATSLGMI
;
A
#
# COMPACT_ATOMS: atom_id res chain seq x y z
N MET A 1 28.33 30.42 -10.21
CA MET A 1 27.45 29.48 -10.94
C MET A 1 27.63 28.09 -10.32
N GLU A 2 26.95 27.78 -9.21
CA GLU A 2 27.13 26.51 -8.48
C GLU A 2 25.78 25.90 -8.05
N GLN A 3 24.76 25.92 -8.93
CA GLN A 3 23.41 25.46 -8.59
C GLN A 3 22.89 24.30 -9.44
N LEU A 4 23.76 23.53 -10.11
CA LEU A 4 23.33 22.42 -10.99
C LEU A 4 23.74 21.01 -10.54
N ALA A 5 24.57 20.86 -9.51
CA ALA A 5 25.00 19.54 -9.03
C ALA A 5 24.13 19.04 -7.86
N PHE A 6 22.81 18.98 -8.03
CA PHE A 6 21.90 18.49 -6.97
C PHE A 6 21.70 16.97 -6.99
N PHE A 7 22.16 16.27 -8.02
CA PHE A 7 22.04 14.83 -8.14
C PHE A 7 23.40 14.18 -8.41
N PRO A 8 23.73 13.04 -7.76
CA PRO A 8 24.90 12.26 -8.12
C PRO A 8 24.78 11.79 -9.57
N GLU A 9 25.90 11.65 -10.29
CA GLU A 9 25.91 11.03 -11.61
C GLU A 9 25.24 9.65 -11.52
N ILE A 10 24.11 9.51 -12.19
CA ILE A 10 23.37 8.25 -12.27
C ILE A 10 24.11 7.37 -13.26
N ASP A 11 24.48 6.16 -12.85
CA ASP A 11 25.08 5.21 -13.77
C ASP A 11 24.11 4.83 -14.91
N ASP A 12 24.64 4.55 -16.10
CA ASP A 12 23.84 4.20 -17.29
C ASP A 12 22.86 3.03 -17.05
N LYS A 13 23.19 2.07 -16.17
CA LYS A 13 22.31 0.93 -15.88
C LYS A 13 21.14 1.37 -15.00
N THR A 14 21.39 2.20 -14.00
CA THR A 14 20.38 2.78 -13.11
C THR A 14 19.46 3.70 -13.90
N GLN A 15 19.99 4.52 -14.80
CA GLN A 15 19.18 5.34 -15.70
C GLN A 15 18.24 4.48 -16.55
N LYS A 16 18.74 3.46 -17.25
CA LYS A 16 17.90 2.56 -18.07
C LYS A 16 16.83 1.83 -17.26
N ARG A 17 17.13 1.47 -16.00
CA ARG A 17 16.14 0.86 -15.10
C ARG A 17 15.03 1.85 -14.74
N ILE A 18 15.39 3.09 -14.41
CA ILE A 18 14.44 4.16 -14.12
C ILE A 18 13.56 4.41 -15.34
N GLU A 19 14.15 4.58 -16.53
CA GLU A 19 13.42 4.80 -17.78
C GLU A 19 12.41 3.68 -18.05
N LYS A 20 12.81 2.42 -17.87
CA LYS A 20 11.93 1.27 -18.08
C LYS A 20 10.72 1.28 -17.12
N GLU A 21 10.95 1.56 -15.84
CA GLU A 21 9.86 1.65 -14.86
C GLU A 21 8.95 2.85 -15.15
N VAL A 22 9.52 4.00 -15.52
CA VAL A 22 8.74 5.18 -15.92
C VAL A 22 7.87 4.88 -17.13
N ILE A 23 8.42 4.25 -18.18
CA ILE A 23 7.66 3.86 -19.37
C ILE A 23 6.51 2.93 -19.00
N LYS A 24 6.74 1.96 -18.10
CA LYS A 24 5.72 1.03 -17.64
C LYS A 24 4.58 1.78 -16.93
N VAL A 25 4.92 2.64 -15.96
CA VAL A 25 3.93 3.45 -15.22
C VAL A 25 3.15 4.37 -16.15
N LEU A 26 3.80 5.01 -17.12
CA LEU A 26 3.13 5.88 -18.09
C LEU A 26 2.14 5.12 -18.98
N LYS A 27 2.48 3.90 -19.41
CA LYS A 27 1.57 3.03 -20.17
C LYS A 27 0.36 2.62 -19.33
N GLU A 28 0.59 2.22 -18.08
CA GLU A 28 -0.49 1.87 -17.15
C GLU A 28 -1.40 3.07 -16.87
N TYR A 29 -0.83 4.24 -16.61
CA TYR A 29 -1.57 5.48 -16.39
C TYR A 29 -2.50 5.81 -17.57
N ARG A 30 -1.99 5.72 -18.81
CA ARG A 30 -2.80 5.99 -20.00
C ARG A 30 -4.02 5.06 -20.07
N ALA A 31 -3.85 3.77 -19.78
CA ALA A 31 -4.95 2.81 -19.77
C ALA A 31 -5.95 3.10 -18.64
N LEU A 32 -5.45 3.42 -17.43
CA LEU A 32 -6.28 3.77 -16.28
C LEU A 32 -7.11 5.03 -16.50
N LYS A 33 -6.52 6.07 -17.13
CA LYS A 33 -7.22 7.31 -17.46
C LYS A 33 -8.41 7.04 -18.37
N ILE A 34 -8.21 6.35 -19.49
CA ILE A 34 -9.31 6.01 -20.43
C ILE A 34 -10.37 5.16 -19.72
N ARG A 35 -9.96 4.21 -18.87
CA ARG A 35 -10.91 3.43 -18.08
C ARG A 35 -11.79 4.31 -17.19
N MET A 36 -11.23 5.33 -16.55
CA MET A 36 -12.00 6.26 -15.72
C MET A 36 -13.00 7.08 -16.54
N GLU A 37 -12.59 7.58 -17.70
CA GLU A 37 -13.46 8.31 -18.64
C GLU A 37 -14.63 7.43 -19.10
N ASN A 38 -14.34 6.22 -19.60
CA ASN A 38 -15.37 5.25 -20.01
C ASN A 38 -16.31 4.88 -18.85
N GLN A 39 -15.81 4.80 -17.61
CA GLN A 39 -16.65 4.53 -16.44
C GLN A 39 -17.58 5.69 -16.13
N GLN A 40 -17.18 6.93 -16.39
CA GLN A 40 -18.01 8.11 -16.20
C GLN A 40 -19.10 8.19 -17.27
N GLU A 41 -18.76 7.96 -18.54
CA GLU A 41 -19.72 7.89 -19.64
C GLU A 41 -20.79 6.82 -19.38
N ASN A 42 -20.38 5.60 -19.02
CA ASN A 42 -21.30 4.51 -18.68
C ASN A 42 -22.22 4.85 -17.51
N LYS A 43 -21.73 5.60 -16.50
CA LYS A 43 -22.56 6.05 -15.36
C LYS A 43 -23.60 7.09 -15.79
N LEU A 44 -23.25 8.00 -16.70
CA LEU A 44 -24.17 9.03 -17.20
C LEU A 44 -25.30 8.42 -18.02
N GLU A 45 -24.97 7.47 -18.90
CA GLU A 45 -25.94 6.77 -19.75
C GLU A 45 -26.69 5.65 -19.00
N GLY A 46 -26.24 5.27 -17.79
CA GLY A 46 -26.82 4.18 -17.01
C GLY A 46 -26.59 2.79 -17.62
N ILE A 47 -25.57 2.64 -18.47
CA ILE A 47 -25.29 1.41 -19.23
C ILE A 47 -24.12 0.65 -18.60
N SER A 48 -24.18 -0.68 -18.65
CA SER A 48 -23.07 -1.56 -18.28
C SER A 48 -22.64 -2.41 -19.47
N LEU A 49 -21.64 -1.94 -20.22
CA LEU A 49 -21.15 -2.61 -21.45
C LEU A 49 -20.48 -3.96 -21.15
N PHE A 50 -19.88 -4.10 -19.97
CA PHE A 50 -19.20 -5.33 -19.52
C PHE A 50 -19.81 -5.75 -18.17
N PRO A 51 -20.96 -6.45 -18.19
CA PRO A 51 -21.64 -6.85 -16.96
C PRO A 51 -20.81 -7.88 -16.19
N GLU A 52 -20.72 -7.69 -14.87
CA GLU A 52 -20.09 -8.62 -13.94
C GLU A 52 -21.17 -9.38 -13.17
N ILE A 53 -21.03 -10.70 -13.00
CA ILE A 53 -21.99 -11.53 -12.22
C ILE A 53 -22.05 -11.08 -10.75
N ARG A 54 -20.92 -10.60 -10.22
CA ARG A 54 -20.81 -10.02 -8.88
C ARG A 54 -20.23 -8.63 -9.03
N ASP A 55 -20.74 -7.67 -8.27
CA ASP A 55 -20.17 -6.32 -8.20
C ASP A 55 -18.80 -6.37 -7.48
N THR A 56 -17.76 -6.71 -8.23
CA THR A 56 -16.41 -6.90 -7.67
C THR A 56 -15.84 -5.60 -7.14
N ARG A 57 -16.27 -4.46 -7.69
CA ARG A 57 -15.89 -3.11 -7.25
C ARG A 57 -16.44 -2.83 -5.86
N LYS A 58 -17.75 -3.00 -5.66
CA LYS A 58 -18.36 -2.82 -4.33
C LYS A 58 -17.76 -3.76 -3.28
N ILE A 59 -17.48 -5.01 -3.64
CA ILE A 59 -16.81 -5.96 -2.74
C ILE A 59 -15.41 -5.46 -2.39
N SER A 60 -14.63 -5.00 -3.37
CA SER A 60 -13.27 -4.49 -3.16
C SER A 60 -13.25 -3.23 -2.30
N ASP A 61 -14.20 -2.32 -2.52
CA ASP A 61 -14.37 -1.11 -1.69
C ASP A 61 -14.70 -1.46 -0.24
N MET A 62 -15.57 -2.45 -0.04
CA MET A 62 -15.91 -2.94 1.31
C MET A 62 -14.71 -3.59 2.00
N LYS A 63 -13.92 -4.40 1.26
CA LYS A 63 -12.67 -4.97 1.79
C LYS A 63 -11.70 -3.87 2.22
N PHE A 64 -11.49 -2.86 1.39
CA PHE A 64 -10.64 -1.72 1.72
C PHE A 64 -11.11 -1.02 2.99
N LYS A 65 -12.39 -0.65 3.06
CA LYS A 65 -12.97 0.02 4.25
C LYS A 65 -12.83 -0.80 5.53
N GLN A 66 -12.97 -2.13 5.45
CA GLN A 66 -12.82 -3.00 6.61
C GLN A 66 -11.36 -3.11 7.05
N ILE A 67 -10.42 -3.24 6.11
CA ILE A 67 -8.98 -3.27 6.40
C ILE A 67 -8.54 -1.93 7.00
N ASP A 68 -8.95 -0.81 6.41
CA ASP A 68 -8.62 0.53 6.90
C ASP A 68 -9.14 0.77 8.33
N LYS A 69 -10.38 0.34 8.59
CA LYS A 69 -10.96 0.37 9.93
C LYS A 69 -10.18 -0.50 10.91
N ALA A 70 -9.82 -1.73 10.52
CA ALA A 70 -9.04 -2.64 11.36
C ALA A 70 -7.67 -2.04 11.74
N LEU A 71 -6.97 -1.47 10.76
CA LEU A 71 -5.66 -0.84 10.98
C LEU A 71 -5.73 0.43 11.84
N THR A 72 -6.87 1.14 11.79
CA THR A 72 -7.07 2.41 12.52
C THR A 72 -7.50 2.19 13.96
N TYR A 73 -8.41 1.25 14.21
CA TYR A 73 -9.11 1.16 15.51
C TYR A 73 -8.79 -0.10 16.32
N CYS A 74 -8.15 -1.13 15.75
CA CYS A 74 -7.90 -2.39 16.47
C CYS A 74 -6.52 -2.51 17.10
N LEU A 75 -5.61 -1.56 16.84
CA LEU A 75 -4.21 -1.63 17.25
C LEU A 75 -3.88 -0.53 18.25
N ASP A 76 -3.05 -0.85 19.24
CA ASP A 76 -2.41 0.18 20.06
C ASP A 76 -1.32 0.93 19.27
N GLU A 77 -0.79 2.03 19.83
CA GLU A 77 0.20 2.89 19.16
C GLU A 77 1.45 2.10 18.71
N ASN A 78 2.01 1.30 19.62
CA ASN A 78 3.19 0.48 19.34
C ASN A 78 2.88 -0.59 18.29
N GLU A 79 1.73 -1.26 18.41
CA GLU A 79 1.27 -2.24 17.43
C GLU A 79 1.08 -1.63 16.04
N SER A 80 0.45 -0.46 15.96
CA SER A 80 0.25 0.29 14.72
C SER A 80 1.59 0.65 14.07
N GLU A 81 2.55 1.13 14.86
CA GLU A 81 3.88 1.49 14.36
C GLU A 81 4.66 0.26 13.86
N ILE A 82 4.60 -0.86 14.59
CA ILE A 82 5.17 -2.14 14.15
C ILE A 82 4.58 -2.56 12.80
N ILE A 83 3.24 -2.53 12.66
CA ILE A 83 2.57 -2.94 11.41
C ILE A 83 2.95 -2.02 10.26
N LYS A 84 2.95 -0.70 10.49
CA LYS A 84 3.33 0.31 9.49
C LYS A 84 4.76 0.10 9.00
N LYS A 85 5.73 0.04 9.92
CA LYS A 85 7.16 -0.09 9.56
C LYS A 85 7.46 -1.44 8.91
N LYS A 86 6.88 -2.52 9.42
CA LYS A 86 7.21 -3.88 8.96
C LYS A 86 6.51 -4.27 7.65
N TYR A 87 5.24 -3.90 7.49
CA TYR A 87 4.38 -4.48 6.44
C TYR A 87 3.81 -3.44 5.47
N LEU A 88 3.56 -2.20 5.91
CA LEU A 88 2.94 -1.17 5.07
C LEU A 88 3.95 -0.17 4.50
N SER A 89 5.22 -0.27 4.87
CA SER A 89 6.28 0.57 4.32
C SER A 89 6.94 -0.09 3.10
N ASN A 90 7.38 0.74 2.15
CA ASN A 90 8.14 0.27 0.99
C ASN A 90 9.56 -0.21 1.37
N LYS A 91 10.00 0.00 2.62
CA LYS A 91 11.32 -0.41 3.11
C LYS A 91 11.19 -1.72 3.89
N ARG A 92 11.97 -2.73 3.51
CA ARG A 92 12.07 -3.98 4.27
C ARG A 92 13.03 -3.82 5.44
N LEU A 93 12.53 -3.25 6.54
CA LEU A 93 13.32 -3.09 7.77
C LEU A 93 13.47 -4.42 8.52
N LYS A 94 14.67 -4.62 9.09
CA LYS A 94 14.97 -5.73 9.99
C LYS A 94 14.22 -5.55 11.31
N ASP A 95 13.89 -6.66 11.98
CA ASP A 95 13.14 -6.59 13.23
C ASP A 95 13.93 -5.83 14.31
N GLU A 96 15.26 -5.98 14.32
CA GLU A 96 16.20 -5.28 15.21
C GLU A 96 16.05 -3.77 15.15
N VAL A 97 16.09 -3.22 13.94
CA VAL A 97 15.96 -1.78 13.70
C VAL A 97 14.61 -1.27 14.16
N ILE A 98 13.54 -2.05 13.94
CA ILE A 98 12.18 -1.62 14.28
C ILE A 98 12.00 -1.52 15.79
N TYR A 99 12.40 -2.53 16.57
CA TYR A 99 12.20 -2.46 18.02
C TYR A 99 13.17 -1.49 18.70
N GLU A 100 14.37 -1.28 18.15
CA GLU A 100 15.29 -0.22 18.60
C GLU A 100 14.68 1.17 18.38
N GLU A 101 14.13 1.45 17.19
CA GLU A 101 13.49 2.74 16.88
C GLU A 101 12.24 3.02 17.72
N ILE A 102 11.43 1.98 18.00
CA ILE A 102 10.20 2.11 18.81
C ILE A 102 10.54 2.12 20.32
N GLY A 103 11.77 1.78 20.71
CA GLY A 103 12.18 1.74 22.12
C GLY A 103 11.64 0.52 22.88
N LEU A 104 11.39 -0.60 22.19
CA LEU A 104 10.91 -1.84 22.78
C LEU A 104 12.05 -2.86 22.93
N TYR A 105 12.06 -3.58 24.05
CA TYR A 105 12.90 -4.76 24.16
C TYR A 105 12.33 -5.90 23.29
N LYS A 106 13.23 -6.78 22.83
CA LYS A 106 12.94 -7.86 21.87
C LYS A 106 11.66 -8.66 22.16
N ASN A 107 11.47 -9.11 23.40
CA ASN A 107 10.32 -9.94 23.77
C ASN A 107 9.00 -9.17 23.70
N ALA A 108 8.96 -7.90 24.14
CA ALA A 108 7.77 -7.06 24.01
C ALA A 108 7.40 -6.81 22.55
N TYR A 109 8.40 -6.56 21.70
CA TYR A 109 8.19 -6.39 20.26
C TYR A 109 7.50 -7.62 19.64
N TYR A 110 8.01 -8.83 19.87
CA TYR A 110 7.42 -10.03 19.29
C TYR A 110 6.02 -10.33 19.86
N ALA A 111 5.78 -10.05 21.14
CA ALA A 111 4.46 -10.20 21.75
C ALA A 111 3.44 -9.24 21.12
N LYS A 112 3.78 -7.95 21.00
CA LYS A 112 2.93 -6.94 20.36
C LYS A 112 2.70 -7.23 18.88
N LYS A 113 3.75 -7.58 18.13
CA LYS A 113 3.64 -7.98 16.72
C LYS A 113 2.65 -9.13 16.52
N ARG A 114 2.73 -10.17 17.38
CA ARG A 114 1.81 -11.32 17.32
C ARG A 114 0.39 -10.91 17.66
N THR A 115 0.21 -10.07 18.68
CA THR A 115 -1.10 -9.59 19.14
C THR A 115 -1.76 -8.72 18.06
N ALA A 116 -1.03 -7.76 17.49
CA ALA A 116 -1.47 -6.92 16.37
C ALA A 116 -2.00 -7.75 15.19
N LEU A 117 -1.21 -8.74 14.73
CA LEU A 117 -1.61 -9.61 13.61
C LEU A 117 -2.87 -10.42 13.94
N ARG A 118 -2.99 -10.90 15.18
CA ARG A 118 -4.17 -11.64 15.63
C ARG A 118 -5.40 -10.74 15.70
N SER A 119 -5.27 -9.53 16.26
CA SER A 119 -6.35 -8.54 16.33
C SER A 119 -6.86 -8.15 14.94
N ILE A 120 -5.95 -7.92 13.99
CA ILE A 120 -6.33 -7.66 12.58
C ILE A 120 -7.09 -8.87 12.02
N ALA A 121 -6.54 -10.08 12.14
CA ALA A 121 -7.17 -11.29 11.60
C ALA A 121 -8.57 -11.53 12.20
N THR A 122 -8.72 -11.36 13.51
CA THR A 122 -10.01 -11.47 14.20
C THR A 122 -11.00 -10.39 13.74
N SER A 123 -10.57 -9.13 13.62
CA SER A 123 -11.44 -8.03 13.17
C SER A 123 -11.94 -8.21 11.74
N LEU A 124 -11.16 -8.90 10.90
CA LEU A 124 -11.49 -9.21 9.51
C LEU A 124 -12.21 -10.56 9.35
N GLY A 125 -12.48 -11.28 10.43
CA GLY A 125 -13.15 -12.58 10.40
C GLY A 125 -12.35 -13.69 9.70
N MET A 126 -11.02 -13.65 9.80
CA MET A 126 -10.13 -14.65 9.20
C MET A 126 -9.83 -15.84 10.13
N ILE A 127 -10.22 -15.73 11.41
CA ILE A 127 -10.02 -16.72 12.49
C ILE A 127 -11.26 -16.73 13.37
#